data_AF-A0AAW4PWV9-F1
#
_entry.id   AF-A0AAW4PWV9-F1
#
_cell.length_a   1.000
_cell.length_b   1.000
_cell.length_c   1.000
_cell.angle_alpha   90.00
_cell.angle_beta   90.00
_cell.angle_gamma   90.00
#
_symmetry.space_group_name_H-M   'P 1'
#
loop_
_entity.id
_entity.type
_entity.pdbx_description
1 polymer ?
#
loop_
_entity_poly.entity_id
_entity_poly.type
_entity_poly.pdbx_seq_one_letter_code
_entity_poly.pdbx_strand_id
1 'polypeptide(L)'
;MTRRSPASKQMQSDFAERFADEFDEAPLHNKVWDDLGEDDQLARLCDAAAMADAAADLRVSYLGEDVDHLEPIEEAEGTLGWVARQRAVEAVAEVCATLIQDGDQWVEEGHWEQTTIDGAKQEAREWLQTHTTEAERVGALEVL
;
A
#
# COMPACT_ATOMS: atom_id res chain seq x y z
N MET A 1 -5.76 7.16 -21.01
CA MET A 1 -5.27 6.19 -20.01
C MET A 1 -6.06 4.90 -20.18
N THR A 2 -5.38 3.75 -20.28
CA THR A 2 -6.04 2.44 -20.35
C THR A 2 -6.76 2.15 -19.04
N ARG A 3 -7.98 1.63 -19.10
CA ARG A 3 -8.76 1.27 -17.91
C ARG A 3 -8.06 0.12 -17.18
N ARG A 4 -7.80 0.29 -15.87
CA ARG A 4 -7.22 -0.76 -15.02
C ARG A 4 -8.14 -1.98 -14.89
N SER A 5 -7.53 -3.17 -14.81
CA SER A 5 -8.27 -4.44 -14.67
C SER A 5 -8.96 -4.52 -13.30
N PRO A 6 -10.07 -5.27 -13.17
CA PRO A 6 -10.69 -5.52 -11.87
C PRO A 6 -9.71 -6.14 -10.86
N ALA A 7 -8.90 -7.11 -11.28
CA ALA A 7 -7.89 -7.76 -10.43
C ALA A 7 -6.85 -6.76 -9.89
N SER A 8 -6.33 -5.86 -10.74
CA SER A 8 -5.40 -4.81 -10.30
C SER A 8 -6.02 -3.87 -9.27
N LYS A 9 -7.27 -3.45 -9.50
CA LYS A 9 -7.99 -2.58 -8.56
C LYS A 9 -8.26 -3.28 -7.24
N GLN A 10 -8.65 -4.56 -7.29
CA GLN A 10 -8.89 -5.36 -6.11
C GLN A 10 -7.60 -5.48 -5.29
N MET A 11 -6.48 -5.82 -5.92
CA MET A 11 -5.19 -5.94 -5.25
C MET A 11 -4.76 -4.65 -4.53
N GLN A 12 -4.95 -3.49 -5.17
CA GLN A 12 -4.66 -2.20 -4.49
C GLN A 12 -5.63 -1.92 -3.34
N SER A 13 -6.92 -2.21 -3.53
CA SER A 13 -7.92 -2.06 -2.46
C SER A 13 -7.63 -2.98 -1.27
N ASP A 14 -7.18 -4.21 -1.53
CA ASP A 14 -6.81 -5.17 -0.49
C ASP A 14 -5.60 -4.69 0.31
N PHE A 15 -4.63 -4.03 -0.34
CA PHE A 15 -3.53 -3.38 0.37
C PHE A 15 -4.02 -2.21 1.22
N ALA A 16 -4.85 -1.32 0.65
CA ALA A 16 -5.39 -0.17 1.38
C ALA A 16 -6.16 -0.61 2.63
N GLU A 17 -7.07 -1.59 2.50
CA GLU A 17 -7.84 -2.16 3.60
C GLU A 17 -6.94 -2.78 4.65
N ARG A 18 -6.08 -3.72 4.24
CA ARG A 18 -5.23 -4.46 5.16
C ARG A 18 -4.32 -3.55 5.98
N PHE A 19 -3.71 -2.53 5.35
CA PHE A 19 -2.78 -1.65 6.05
C PHE A 19 -3.50 -0.57 6.86
N ALA A 20 -4.67 -0.10 6.43
CA ALA A 20 -5.49 0.81 7.24
C ALA A 20 -5.96 0.12 8.53
N ASP A 21 -6.33 -1.16 8.46
CA ASP A 21 -6.74 -1.98 9.61
C ASP A 21 -5.61 -2.23 10.64
N GLU A 22 -4.36 -1.85 10.34
CA GLU A 22 -3.29 -1.86 11.35
C GLU A 22 -3.41 -0.70 12.35
N PHE A 23 -4.28 0.28 12.09
CA PHE A 23 -4.44 1.50 12.87
C PHE A 23 -5.81 1.62 13.52
N ASP A 24 -5.83 1.80 14.83
CA ASP A 24 -7.04 2.02 15.62
C ASP A 24 -7.54 3.46 15.49
N GLU A 25 -6.64 4.43 15.31
CA GLU A 25 -7.00 5.85 15.27
C GLU A 25 -7.49 6.26 13.88
N ALA A 26 -8.76 6.69 13.83
CA ALA A 26 -9.47 7.01 12.58
C ALA A 26 -8.74 7.99 11.64
N PRO A 27 -8.05 9.07 12.11
CA PRO A 27 -7.31 9.95 11.21
C PRO A 27 -6.21 9.22 10.43
N LEU A 28 -5.51 8.30 11.09
CA LEU A 28 -4.40 7.55 10.49
C LEU A 28 -4.94 6.44 9.59
N HIS A 29 -5.91 5.66 10.08
CA HIS A 29 -6.60 4.63 9.31
C HIS A 29 -7.13 5.18 7.98
N ASN A 30 -7.91 6.27 8.02
CA ASN A 30 -8.53 6.85 6.83
C ASN A 30 -7.46 7.36 5.86
N LYS A 31 -6.42 8.01 6.36
CA LYS A 31 -5.35 8.54 5.52
C LYS A 31 -4.58 7.43 4.82
N VAL A 32 -4.30 6.33 5.51
CA VAL A 32 -3.67 5.14 4.91
C VAL A 32 -4.58 4.55 3.84
N TRP A 33 -5.87 4.38 4.13
CA TRP A 33 -6.84 3.87 3.15
C TRP A 33 -6.87 4.71 1.87
N ASP A 34 -7.02 6.03 2.02
CA ASP A 34 -7.14 6.96 0.90
C ASP A 34 -5.84 7.03 0.09
N ASP A 35 -4.68 7.21 0.75
CA ASP A 35 -3.41 7.40 0.05
C ASP A 35 -2.97 6.13 -0.67
N LEU A 36 -3.15 4.95 -0.07
CA LEU A 36 -2.88 3.69 -0.78
C LEU A 36 -3.87 3.46 -1.92
N GLY A 37 -5.14 3.89 -1.77
CA GLY A 37 -6.15 3.82 -2.82
C GLY A 37 -5.84 4.71 -4.03
N GLU A 38 -5.13 5.82 -3.80
CA GLU A 38 -4.78 6.83 -4.81
C GLU A 38 -3.30 6.77 -5.26
N ASP A 39 -2.46 5.94 -4.65
CA ASP A 39 -1.04 5.82 -5.01
C ASP A 39 -0.86 5.28 -6.45
N ASP A 40 -0.32 6.15 -7.31
CA ASP A 40 -0.10 5.87 -8.73
C ASP A 40 0.98 4.79 -8.95
N GLN A 41 2.03 4.75 -8.12
CA GLN A 41 3.12 3.79 -8.27
C GLN A 41 2.63 2.37 -7.92
N LEU A 42 1.93 2.24 -6.79
CA LEU A 42 1.26 1.03 -6.35
C LEU A 42 0.26 0.56 -7.40
N ALA A 43 -0.55 1.48 -7.95
CA ALA A 43 -1.49 1.16 -9.02
C ALA A 43 -0.80 0.52 -10.23
N ARG A 44 0.38 1.00 -10.63
CA ARG A 44 1.14 0.41 -11.75
C ARG A 44 1.80 -0.92 -11.43
N LEU A 45 2.23 -1.13 -10.19
CA LEU A 45 2.77 -2.40 -9.75
C LEU A 45 1.67 -3.47 -9.69
N CYS A 46 0.49 -3.13 -9.17
CA CYS A 46 -0.69 -3.99 -9.20
C CYS A 46 -1.16 -4.29 -10.63
N ASP A 47 -1.09 -3.31 -11.55
CA ASP A 47 -1.38 -3.53 -12.97
C ASP A 47 -0.42 -4.57 -13.57
N ALA A 48 0.87 -4.47 -13.28
CA ALA A 48 1.88 -5.38 -13.81
C ALA A 48 1.69 -6.81 -13.27
N ALA A 49 1.46 -6.96 -11.96
CA ALA A 49 1.20 -8.26 -11.34
C ALA A 49 -0.07 -8.91 -11.93
N ALA A 50 -1.18 -8.17 -12.00
CA ALA A 50 -2.44 -8.68 -12.55
C ALA A 50 -2.34 -9.02 -14.05
N MET A 51 -1.45 -8.37 -14.81
CA MET A 51 -1.20 -8.74 -16.21
C MET A 51 -0.39 -10.03 -16.33
N ALA A 52 0.56 -10.27 -15.42
CA ALA A 52 1.32 -11.51 -15.39
C ALA A 52 0.42 -12.71 -15.05
N ASP A 53 -0.43 -12.57 -14.01
CA ASP A 53 -1.47 -13.53 -13.63
C ASP A 53 -2.39 -13.86 -14.83
N ALA A 54 -2.97 -12.82 -15.46
CA ALA A 54 -3.82 -13.01 -16.63
C ALA A 54 -3.10 -13.66 -17.82
N ALA A 55 -1.79 -13.46 -17.97
CA ALA A 55 -0.99 -14.13 -18.99
C ALA A 55 -0.76 -15.61 -18.68
N ALA A 56 -0.56 -15.96 -17.40
CA ALA A 56 -0.47 -17.34 -16.92
C ALA A 56 -1.79 -18.08 -17.18
N ASP A 57 -2.91 -17.50 -16.73
CA ASP A 57 -4.27 -18.01 -16.95
C ASP A 57 -4.55 -18.28 -18.44
N LEU A 58 -4.20 -17.31 -19.29
CA LEU A 58 -4.43 -17.45 -20.72
C LEU A 58 -3.58 -18.60 -21.29
N ARG A 59 -2.31 -18.72 -20.88
CA ARG A 59 -1.42 -19.80 -21.31
C ARG A 59 -1.99 -21.17 -20.92
N VAL A 60 -2.43 -21.33 -19.66
CA VAL A 60 -3.06 -22.55 -19.15
C VAL A 60 -4.34 -22.86 -19.93
N SER A 61 -5.18 -21.86 -20.21
CA SER A 61 -6.43 -22.05 -20.95
C SER A 61 -6.23 -22.63 -22.36
N TYR A 62 -5.10 -22.33 -23.01
CA TYR A 62 -4.79 -22.81 -24.36
C TYR A 62 -4.02 -24.13 -24.39
N LEU A 63 -3.16 -24.38 -23.40
CA LEU A 63 -2.15 -25.45 -23.47
C LEU A 63 -2.25 -26.47 -22.33
N GLY A 64 -3.14 -26.26 -21.36
CA GLY A 64 -3.27 -27.08 -20.16
C GLY A 64 -2.34 -26.63 -19.03
N GLU A 65 -2.54 -27.22 -17.84
CA GLU A 65 -1.81 -26.88 -16.61
C GLU A 65 -0.32 -27.28 -16.68
N ASP A 66 0.02 -28.36 -17.38
CA ASP A 66 1.40 -28.88 -17.51
C ASP A 66 2.21 -28.19 -18.64
N VAL A 67 1.85 -26.97 -19.03
CA VAL A 67 2.50 -26.28 -20.14
C VAL A 67 3.92 -25.82 -19.76
N ASP A 68 4.89 -26.09 -20.65
CA ASP A 68 6.25 -25.57 -20.51
C ASP A 68 6.25 -24.04 -20.31
N HIS A 69 7.17 -23.52 -19.49
CA HIS A 69 7.35 -22.09 -19.24
C HIS A 69 6.16 -21.37 -18.58
N LEU A 70 5.29 -22.09 -17.86
CA LEU A 70 4.30 -21.46 -16.96
C LEU A 70 4.96 -20.85 -15.72
N GLU A 71 5.83 -21.62 -15.05
CA GLU A 71 6.52 -21.24 -13.81
C GLU A 71 7.21 -19.86 -13.89
N PRO A 72 7.96 -19.49 -14.97
CA PRO A 72 8.54 -18.15 -15.06
C PRO A 72 7.53 -16.99 -15.10
N ILE A 73 6.30 -17.24 -15.56
CA ILE A 73 5.24 -16.22 -15.58
C ILE A 73 4.68 -16.04 -14.17
N GLU A 74 4.45 -17.14 -13.45
CA GLU A 74 4.01 -17.13 -12.05
C GLU A 74 5.07 -16.50 -11.13
N GLU A 75 6.35 -16.78 -11.37
CA GLU A 75 7.45 -16.13 -10.65
C GLU A 75 7.48 -14.61 -10.87
N ALA A 76 7.19 -14.17 -12.11
CA ALA A 76 7.12 -12.74 -12.43
C ALA A 76 5.93 -12.08 -11.73
N GLU A 77 4.76 -12.72 -11.73
CA GLU A 77 3.59 -12.28 -10.97
C GLU A 77 3.92 -12.12 -9.48
N GLY A 78 4.46 -13.18 -8.86
CA GLY A 78 4.82 -13.17 -7.43
C GLY A 78 5.85 -12.09 -7.08
N THR A 79 6.85 -11.89 -7.94
CA THR A 79 7.85 -10.83 -7.77
C THR A 79 7.21 -9.44 -7.85
N LEU A 80 6.36 -9.19 -8.84
CA LEU A 80 5.67 -7.91 -9.01
C LEU A 80 4.69 -7.62 -7.87
N GLY A 81 3.95 -8.64 -7.41
CA GLY A 81 3.06 -8.53 -6.25
C GLY A 81 3.83 -8.24 -4.97
N TRP A 82 5.00 -8.84 -4.77
CA TRP A 82 5.87 -8.52 -3.64
C TRP A 82 6.38 -7.07 -3.68
N VAL A 83 6.81 -6.58 -4.85
CA VAL A 83 7.23 -5.17 -5.01
C VAL A 83 6.05 -4.21 -4.77
N ALA A 84 4.84 -4.56 -5.24
CA ALA A 84 3.63 -3.79 -4.93
C ALA A 84 3.39 -3.68 -3.43
N ARG A 85 3.49 -4.79 -2.70
CA ARG A 85 3.40 -4.80 -1.23
C ARG A 85 4.48 -3.92 -0.60
N GLN A 86 5.72 -3.96 -1.07
CA GLN A 86 6.79 -3.10 -0.53
C GLN A 86 6.44 -1.61 -0.70
N ARG A 87 5.96 -1.21 -1.88
CA ARG A 87 5.52 0.18 -2.08
C ARG A 87 4.35 0.56 -1.17
N ALA A 88 3.40 -0.34 -0.93
CA ALA A 88 2.30 -0.08 -0.01
C ALA A 88 2.80 0.19 1.42
N VAL A 89 3.78 -0.58 1.92
CA VAL A 89 4.39 -0.35 3.25
C VAL A 89 5.17 0.97 3.28
N GLU A 90 5.87 1.31 2.19
CA GLU A 90 6.57 2.60 2.04
C GLU A 90 5.58 3.78 2.08
N ALA A 91 4.43 3.67 1.41
CA ALA A 91 3.37 4.68 1.46
C ALA A 91 2.74 4.81 2.86
N VAL A 92 2.57 3.72 3.61
CA VAL A 92 2.14 3.79 5.02
C VAL A 92 3.15 4.58 5.85
N ALA A 93 4.46 4.36 5.66
CA ALA A 93 5.49 5.12 6.36
C ALA A 93 5.44 6.62 6.03
N GLU A 94 5.21 6.98 4.76
CA GLU A 94 5.00 8.37 4.32
C GLU A 94 3.77 9.01 5.00
N VAL A 95 2.67 8.26 5.12
CA VAL A 95 1.46 8.70 5.82
C VAL A 95 1.70 8.91 7.30
N CYS A 96 2.38 7.97 7.97
CA CYS A 96 2.76 8.11 9.39
C CYS A 96 3.62 9.36 9.61
N ALA A 97 4.60 9.61 8.74
CA ALA A 97 5.44 10.80 8.81
C ALA A 97 4.62 12.10 8.62
N THR A 98 3.74 12.12 7.62
CA THR A 98 2.83 13.25 7.35
C THR A 98 1.96 13.55 8.55
N LEU A 99 1.36 12.53 9.18
CA LEU A 99 0.52 12.72 10.36
C LEU A 99 1.31 13.29 11.54
N ILE A 100 2.54 12.84 11.76
CA ILE A 100 3.41 13.34 12.83
C ILE A 100 3.74 14.82 12.63
N GLN A 101 4.05 15.22 11.40
CA GLN A 101 4.46 16.59 11.05
C GLN A 101 3.26 17.55 10.97
N ASP A 102 2.22 17.15 10.23
CA ASP A 102 1.16 18.04 9.77
C ASP A 102 -0.18 17.80 10.49
N GLY A 103 -0.28 16.77 11.34
CA GLY A 103 -1.55 16.41 11.99
C GLY A 103 -2.16 17.53 12.84
N ASP A 104 -1.36 18.46 13.38
CA ASP A 104 -1.87 19.61 14.14
C ASP A 104 -2.67 20.58 13.25
N GLN A 105 -2.30 20.69 11.97
CA GLN A 105 -3.06 21.50 11.01
C GLN A 105 -4.49 20.97 10.84
N TRP A 106 -4.69 19.66 10.91
CA TRP A 106 -6.03 19.07 10.78
C TRP A 106 -6.93 19.40 11.98
N VAL A 107 -6.33 19.64 13.15
CA VAL A 107 -7.05 20.17 14.32
C VAL A 107 -7.41 21.64 14.11
N GLU A 108 -6.46 22.44 13.62
CA GLU A 108 -6.68 23.87 13.34
C GLU A 108 -7.80 24.09 12.30
N GLU A 109 -7.88 23.22 11.30
CA GLU A 109 -8.94 23.21 10.28
C GLU A 109 -10.28 22.66 10.79
N GLY A 110 -10.31 22.11 12.01
CA GLY A 110 -11.51 21.58 12.66
C GLY A 110 -11.96 20.22 12.13
N HIS A 111 -11.06 19.46 11.50
CA HIS A 111 -11.36 18.11 11.01
C HIS A 111 -11.34 17.06 12.12
N TRP A 112 -10.49 17.25 13.13
CA TRP A 112 -10.29 16.31 14.24
C TRP A 112 -10.10 17.02 15.58
N GLU A 113 -10.38 16.31 16.67
CA GLU A 113 -10.04 16.77 18.01
C GLU A 113 -8.55 16.53 18.30
N GLN A 114 -7.93 17.42 19.08
CA GLN A 114 -6.51 17.31 19.43
C GLN A 114 -6.15 15.93 20.04
N THR A 115 -7.01 15.41 20.92
CA THR A 115 -6.76 14.12 21.58
C THR A 115 -6.73 12.94 20.60
N THR A 116 -7.52 13.00 19.53
CA THR A 116 -7.53 11.98 18.48
C THR A 116 -6.25 12.07 17.65
N ILE A 117 -5.82 13.28 17.29
CA ILE A 117 -4.54 13.48 16.58
C ILE A 117 -3.35 13.07 17.44
N ASP A 118 -3.35 13.36 18.73
CA ASP A 118 -2.28 12.94 19.64
C ASP A 118 -2.17 11.41 19.72
N GLY A 119 -3.31 10.71 19.79
CA GLY A 119 -3.37 9.24 19.73
C GLY A 119 -2.83 8.71 18.40
N ALA A 120 -3.30 9.26 17.30
CA ALA A 120 -2.89 8.85 15.95
C ALA A 120 -1.38 9.10 15.72
N LYS A 121 -0.84 10.21 16.23
CA LYS A 121 0.60 10.50 16.20
C LYS A 121 1.41 9.51 17.05
N GLN A 122 0.88 9.05 18.17
CA GLN A 122 1.54 8.03 18.99
C GLN A 122 1.61 6.70 18.22
N GLU A 123 0.50 6.28 17.66
CA GLU A 123 0.40 5.04 16.86
C GLU A 123 1.32 5.08 15.63
N ALA A 124 1.36 6.20 14.90
CA ALA A 124 2.28 6.40 13.78
C ALA A 124 3.75 6.24 14.19
N ARG A 125 4.15 6.76 15.37
CA ARG A 125 5.53 6.60 15.87
C ARG A 125 5.84 5.15 16.22
N GLU A 126 4.92 4.45 16.87
CA GLU A 126 5.07 3.04 17.21
C GLU A 126 5.20 2.17 15.96
N TRP A 127 4.38 2.45 14.94
CA TRP A 127 4.46 1.77 13.65
C TRP A 127 5.82 1.98 12.96
N LEU A 128 6.30 3.23 12.87
CA LEU A 128 7.61 3.54 12.27
C LEU A 128 8.78 2.90 13.03
N GLN A 129 8.69 2.76 14.35
CA GLN A 129 9.71 2.09 15.16
C GLN A 129 9.82 0.58 14.88
N THR A 130 8.74 -0.04 14.40
CA THR A 130 8.72 -1.46 14.02
C THR A 130 9.00 -1.70 12.54
N HIS A 131 8.91 -0.66 11.70
CA HIS A 131 9.12 -0.69 10.24
C HIS A 131 10.28 0.22 9.80
N THR A 132 11.41 0.13 10.51
CA THR A 132 12.54 1.05 10.32
C THR A 132 13.19 0.99 8.94
N THR A 133 13.19 -0.17 8.28
CA THR A 133 13.81 -0.31 6.95
C THR A 133 12.99 0.43 5.88
N GLU A 134 11.68 0.29 5.92
CA GLU A 134 10.77 0.97 5.00
C GLU A 134 10.70 2.46 5.30
N ALA A 135 10.68 2.83 6.59
CA ALA A 135 10.77 4.22 7.02
C ALA A 135 12.08 4.89 6.55
N GLU A 136 13.21 4.19 6.58
CA GLU A 136 14.49 4.72 6.08
C GLU A 136 14.45 4.99 4.57
N ARG A 137 13.86 4.09 3.77
CA ARG A 137 13.79 4.25 2.31
C ARG A 137 13.05 5.51 1.88
N VAL A 138 12.03 5.92 2.64
CA VAL A 138 11.21 7.10 2.34
C VAL A 138 11.58 8.33 3.18
N GLY A 139 12.60 8.24 4.02
CA GLY A 139 13.03 9.36 4.88
C GLY A 139 12.10 9.63 6.08
N ALA A 140 11.18 8.73 6.40
CA ALA A 140 10.23 8.88 7.51
C ALA A 140 10.88 8.77 8.90
N LEU A 141 12.14 8.31 9.00
CA LEU A 141 12.84 8.27 10.28
C LEU A 141 13.21 9.66 10.83
N GLU A 142 13.19 10.71 10.00
CA GLU A 142 13.53 12.07 10.42
C GLU A 142 12.49 12.69 11.38
N VAL A 143 11.32 12.07 11.50
CA VAL A 143 10.20 12.55 12.32
C VAL A 143 10.05 11.83 13.67
N LEU A 144 10.86 10.79 13.90
CA LEU A 144 10.94 10.06 15.17
C LEU A 144 11.86 10.78 16.16
#